data_AF-A0AA96YWK3-F1
#
_entry.id   AF-A0AA96YWK3-F1
#
_cell.length_a   1.000
_cell.length_b   1.000
_cell.length_c   1.000
_cell.angle_alpha   90.00
_cell.angle_beta   90.00
_cell.angle_gamma   90.00
#
_symmetry.space_group_name_H-M   'P 1'
#
loop_
_entity.id
_entity.type
_entity.pdbx_description
1 polymer ?
#
loop_
_entity_poly.entity_id
_entity_poly.type
_entity_poly.pdbx_seq_one_letter_code
_entity_poly.pdbx_strand_id
1 'polypeptide(L)'
;MSCSNDLDKAAKNPNVGKELSNSDKVEVGGSRAGGPEGWEPDEFSIKNNGLPSKEELKQAASEINRNGLTNAGRSLQKHGGREGSAYSYSNQKASVLNQEARALIDEILDNPNVIIRPRTIYENRKRIEVIDAKSPDGRVLRFSIDGKKFIGFREP
;
A
#
# COMPACT_ATOMS: atom_id res chain seq x y z
N MET A 1 24.17 -34.53 -61.82
CA MET A 1 24.20 -35.49 -60.68
C MET A 1 23.30 -34.94 -59.58
N SER A 2 22.39 -35.78 -59.07
CA SER A 2 21.56 -35.78 -57.84
C SER A 2 21.24 -34.47 -57.09
N CYS A 3 19.95 -34.13 -56.93
CA CYS A 3 19.03 -34.41 -55.77
C CYS A 3 19.35 -33.58 -54.51
N SER A 4 18.46 -33.04 -53.68
CA SER A 4 17.01 -32.77 -53.57
C SER A 4 16.89 -31.93 -52.29
N ASN A 5 15.81 -31.15 -52.10
CA ASN A 5 14.92 -31.33 -50.94
C ASN A 5 13.82 -30.27 -50.89
N ASP A 6 12.62 -30.82 -50.82
CA ASP A 6 11.34 -30.18 -50.60
C ASP A 6 11.25 -29.50 -49.22
N LEU A 7 10.70 -28.29 -49.18
CA LEU A 7 9.97 -27.79 -48.02
C LEU A 7 8.63 -27.25 -48.51
N ASP A 8 7.72 -28.20 -48.61
CA ASP A 8 6.31 -28.04 -48.87
C ASP A 8 5.60 -27.59 -47.58
N LYS A 9 4.63 -26.71 -47.75
CA LYS A 9 3.37 -26.57 -46.99
C LYS A 9 3.28 -25.75 -45.69
N ALA A 10 2.20 -24.96 -45.74
CA ALA A 10 1.26 -24.64 -44.67
C ALA A 10 1.52 -23.42 -43.79
N ALA A 11 1.58 -22.24 -44.42
CA ALA A 11 1.01 -21.04 -43.81
C ALA A 11 -0.49 -20.97 -44.14
N LYS A 12 -1.37 -21.24 -43.16
CA LYS A 12 -2.72 -20.64 -43.00
C LYS A 12 -3.46 -21.26 -41.79
N ASN A 13 -3.92 -20.37 -40.91
CA ASN A 13 -4.78 -20.53 -39.71
C ASN A 13 -4.12 -20.88 -38.35
N PRO A 14 -3.81 -19.86 -37.52
CA PRO A 14 -3.33 -20.08 -36.15
C PRO A 14 -4.44 -20.18 -35.09
N ASN A 15 -5.72 -20.14 -35.46
CA ASN A 15 -6.81 -20.15 -34.47
C ASN A 15 -7.30 -21.57 -34.18
N VAL A 16 -6.46 -22.36 -33.51
CA VAL A 16 -6.78 -23.72 -33.02
C VAL A 16 -7.08 -23.69 -31.51
N GLY A 17 -7.79 -22.66 -31.04
CA GLY A 17 -8.09 -22.45 -29.62
C GLY A 17 -9.54 -22.68 -29.21
N LYS A 18 -10.41 -23.19 -30.10
CA LYS A 18 -11.86 -23.19 -29.88
C LYS A 18 -12.48 -24.53 -29.46
N GLU A 19 -11.68 -25.52 -29.09
CA GLU A 19 -12.19 -26.83 -28.64
C GLU A 19 -11.33 -27.31 -27.46
N LEU A 20 -11.51 -26.72 -26.28
CA LEU A 20 -11.05 -27.32 -25.02
C LEU A 20 -12.22 -27.34 -24.04
N SER A 21 -12.60 -28.55 -23.64
CA SER A 21 -13.69 -28.84 -22.73
C SER A 21 -13.38 -28.38 -21.30
N ASN A 22 -14.42 -28.11 -20.51
CA ASN A 22 -14.31 -27.53 -19.16
C ASN A 22 -13.65 -28.43 -18.10
N SER A 23 -13.14 -29.61 -18.47
CA SER A 23 -12.58 -30.59 -17.55
C SER A 23 -11.04 -30.55 -17.45
N ASP A 24 -10.34 -29.86 -18.37
CA ASP A 24 -8.87 -29.76 -18.37
C ASP A 24 -8.34 -28.46 -17.73
N LYS A 25 -9.24 -27.58 -17.25
CA LYS A 25 -8.88 -26.30 -16.62
C LYS A 25 -8.58 -26.38 -15.13
N VAL A 26 -8.68 -27.56 -14.50
CA VAL A 26 -8.65 -27.69 -13.03
C VAL A 26 -7.32 -28.23 -12.48
N GLU A 27 -6.41 -28.76 -13.31
CA GLU A 27 -5.13 -29.35 -12.84
C GLU A 27 -3.86 -28.64 -13.31
N VAL A 28 -3.97 -27.42 -13.85
CA VAL A 28 -2.79 -26.58 -14.09
C VAL A 28 -3.02 -25.23 -13.40
N GLY A 29 -2.51 -25.14 -12.17
CA GLY A 29 -2.42 -23.90 -11.39
C GLY A 29 -1.53 -22.88 -12.10
N GLY A 30 -2.09 -22.19 -13.08
CA GLY A 30 -1.34 -21.29 -13.94
C GLY A 30 -2.27 -20.45 -14.81
N SER A 31 -2.81 -19.38 -14.25
CA SER A 31 -3.30 -18.25 -15.03
C SER A 31 -2.45 -17.01 -14.77
N ARG A 32 -1.12 -17.15 -14.94
CA ARG A 32 -0.26 -16.01 -15.31
C ARG A 32 -0.37 -15.88 -16.83
N ALA A 33 -1.38 -15.15 -17.29
CA ALA A 33 -1.41 -14.65 -18.66
C ALA A 33 -0.27 -13.62 -18.78
N GLY A 34 0.77 -13.99 -19.51
CA GLY A 34 1.95 -13.15 -19.76
C GLY A 34 1.55 -11.87 -20.49
N GLY A 35 1.51 -10.76 -19.75
CA GLY A 35 1.63 -9.41 -20.30
C GLY A 35 3.08 -9.10 -20.66
N PRO A 36 3.34 -8.09 -21.51
CA PRO A 36 4.69 -7.76 -21.95
C PRO A 36 5.59 -7.42 -20.75
N GLU A 37 6.74 -8.09 -20.73
CA GLU A 37 7.92 -7.94 -19.88
C GLU A 37 7.96 -6.72 -18.94
N GLY A 38 7.93 -6.99 -17.63
CA GLY A 38 8.51 -6.08 -16.63
C GLY A 38 7.57 -5.34 -15.67
N TRP A 39 6.25 -5.46 -15.81
CA TRP A 39 5.30 -5.00 -14.79
C TRP A 39 4.65 -6.21 -14.13
N GLU A 40 5.33 -6.77 -13.13
CA GLU A 40 4.59 -7.52 -12.12
C GLU A 40 3.61 -6.54 -11.48
N PRO A 41 2.30 -6.86 -11.36
CA PRO A 41 1.45 -6.10 -10.47
C PRO A 41 2.16 -6.07 -9.12
N ASP A 42 2.19 -4.90 -8.48
CA ASP A 42 2.79 -4.73 -7.16
C ASP A 42 2.02 -5.60 -6.15
N GLU A 43 2.44 -6.86 -6.05
CA GLU A 43 1.99 -7.81 -5.04
C GLU A 43 2.56 -7.34 -3.71
N PHE A 44 1.75 -6.56 -2.98
CA PHE A 44 2.09 -6.11 -1.64
C PHE A 44 2.08 -7.28 -0.66
N SER A 45 2.95 -7.22 0.35
CA SER A 45 3.06 -8.21 1.43
C SER A 45 1.89 -8.20 2.42
N ILE A 46 0.69 -7.81 1.96
CA ILE A 46 -0.54 -7.88 2.74
C ILE A 46 -0.80 -9.35 3.04
N LYS A 47 -0.71 -9.72 4.33
CA LYS A 47 -0.95 -11.09 4.78
C LYS A 47 -2.35 -11.55 4.34
N ASN A 48 -2.58 -12.86 4.37
CA ASN A 48 -3.86 -13.53 4.00
C ASN A 48 -5.15 -12.96 4.62
N ASN A 49 -5.05 -12.00 5.55
CA ASN A 49 -6.16 -11.36 6.26
C ASN A 49 -6.60 -10.03 5.63
N GLY A 50 -5.98 -9.57 4.53
CA GLY A 50 -6.34 -8.32 3.86
C GLY A 50 -5.74 -7.07 4.52
N LEU A 51 -6.21 -5.89 4.09
CA LEU A 51 -5.77 -4.61 4.65
C LEU A 51 -6.18 -4.47 6.12
N PRO A 52 -5.32 -3.89 6.98
CA PRO A 52 -5.66 -3.58 8.37
C PRO A 52 -6.92 -2.73 8.48
N SER A 53 -7.72 -3.03 9.51
CA SER A 53 -8.91 -2.24 9.87
C SER A 53 -8.54 -0.84 10.35
N LYS A 54 -9.48 0.10 10.27
CA LYS A 54 -9.28 1.47 10.77
C LYS A 54 -8.97 1.47 12.27
N GLU A 55 -9.59 0.57 13.03
CA GLU A 55 -9.39 0.38 14.46
C GLU A 55 -7.96 -0.06 14.77
N GLU A 56 -7.40 -1.01 14.00
CA GLU A 56 -6.00 -1.43 14.15
C GLU A 56 -5.03 -0.28 13.87
N LEU A 57 -5.31 0.53 12.84
CA LEU A 57 -4.50 1.71 12.52
C LEU A 57 -4.57 2.77 13.64
N LYS A 58 -5.76 3.04 14.18
CA LYS A 58 -5.95 3.95 15.33
C LYS A 58 -5.20 3.45 16.56
N GLN A 59 -5.22 2.14 16.81
CA GLN A 59 -4.51 1.54 17.93
C GLN A 59 -2.99 1.70 17.77
N ALA A 60 -2.44 1.38 16.60
CA ALA A 60 -1.01 1.53 16.30
C ALA A 60 -0.52 2.99 16.46
N ALA A 61 -1.35 3.97 16.10
CA ALA A 61 -1.06 5.39 16.31
C ALA A 61 -1.11 5.80 17.79
N SER A 62 -1.96 5.15 18.59
CA SER A 62 -2.16 5.43 20.02
C SER A 62 -1.15 4.75 20.95
N GLU A 63 -0.32 3.83 20.43
CA GLU A 63 0.71 3.16 21.23
C GLU A 63 1.66 4.15 21.92
N ILE A 64 2.07 3.79 23.15
CA ILE A 64 2.94 4.62 23.98
C ILE A 64 4.34 4.68 23.38
N ASN A 65 4.87 5.90 23.34
CA ASN A 65 6.23 6.25 22.98
C ASN A 65 6.94 6.87 24.21
N ARG A 66 8.25 7.15 24.09
CA ARG A 66 9.04 7.75 25.16
C ARG A 66 8.56 9.15 25.54
N ASN A 67 8.76 9.52 26.79
CA ASN A 67 8.42 10.84 27.38
C ASN A 67 6.91 11.10 27.51
N GLY A 68 6.11 10.05 27.71
CA GLY A 68 4.66 10.17 27.89
C GLY A 68 3.90 10.56 26.61
N LEU A 69 4.55 10.52 25.44
CA LEU A 69 3.92 10.73 24.14
C LEU A 69 3.37 9.42 23.59
N THR A 70 2.39 9.47 22.70
CA THR A 70 2.06 8.35 21.81
C THR A 70 2.89 8.42 20.53
N ASN A 71 2.84 7.38 19.70
CA ASN A 71 3.43 7.41 18.35
C ASN A 71 2.86 8.59 17.53
N ALA A 72 1.54 8.80 17.60
CA ALA A 72 0.88 9.94 16.99
C ALA A 72 1.37 11.28 17.58
N GLY A 73 1.39 11.42 18.91
CA GLY A 73 1.83 12.65 19.56
C GLY A 73 3.27 13.03 19.22
N ARG A 74 4.18 12.05 19.18
CA ARG A 74 5.58 12.27 18.75
C ARG A 74 5.67 12.68 17.28
N SER A 75 4.85 12.11 16.40
CA SER A 75 4.82 12.50 15.00
C SER A 75 4.28 13.92 14.83
N LEU A 76 3.18 14.27 15.51
CA LEU A 76 2.60 15.60 15.47
C LEU A 76 3.60 16.65 15.96
N GLN A 77 4.31 16.38 17.06
CA GLN A 77 5.36 17.27 17.57
C GLN A 77 6.42 17.58 16.51
N LYS A 78 6.82 16.58 15.71
CA LYS A 78 7.89 16.72 14.71
C LYS A 78 7.42 17.42 13.44
N HIS A 79 6.17 17.20 13.04
CA HIS A 79 5.62 17.68 11.77
C HIS A 79 4.84 18.97 11.92
N GLY A 80 3.93 19.06 12.90
CA GLY A 80 3.03 20.21 13.06
C GLY A 80 3.66 21.50 13.58
N GLY A 81 4.93 21.46 14.00
CA GLY A 81 5.69 22.66 14.39
C GLY A 81 6.45 23.31 13.24
N ARG A 82 6.30 22.81 12.01
CA ARG A 82 7.00 23.32 10.83
C ARG A 82 6.18 24.41 10.17
N GLU A 83 6.85 25.48 9.74
CA GLU A 83 6.21 26.53 8.95
C GLU A 83 5.59 25.93 7.68
N GLY A 84 4.31 26.23 7.43
CA GLY A 84 3.56 25.70 6.29
C GLY A 84 3.11 24.24 6.41
N SER A 85 3.22 23.60 7.58
CA SER A 85 2.69 22.24 7.77
C SER A 85 1.18 22.20 7.64
N ALA A 86 0.66 21.13 7.04
CA ALA A 86 -0.77 20.83 7.04
C ALA A 86 -1.27 20.35 8.42
N TYR A 87 -0.37 20.13 9.36
CA TYR A 87 -0.64 19.73 10.74
C TYR A 87 -0.25 20.87 11.67
N SER A 88 -0.96 21.01 12.78
CA SER A 88 -0.60 21.98 13.82
C SER A 88 -0.95 21.42 15.19
N TYR A 89 -0.35 22.00 16.21
CA TYR A 89 -0.69 21.73 17.60
C TYR A 89 -0.76 23.04 18.38
N SER A 90 -1.59 23.08 19.41
CA SER A 90 -1.74 24.29 20.24
C SER A 90 -0.63 24.44 21.28
N ASN A 91 -0.04 23.34 21.72
CA ASN A 91 1.00 23.33 22.75
C ASN A 91 1.92 22.10 22.65
N GLN A 92 3.17 22.22 23.11
CA GLN A 92 4.15 21.13 23.13
C GLN A 92 4.05 20.18 24.34
N LYS A 93 3.10 20.39 25.25
CA LYS A 93 2.83 19.46 26.36
C LYS A 93 2.41 18.09 25.82
N ALA A 94 2.98 17.02 26.38
CA ALA A 94 2.74 15.65 25.88
C ALA A 94 1.27 15.25 25.92
N SER A 95 0.53 15.63 26.96
CA SER A 95 -0.91 15.37 27.05
C SER A 95 -1.70 16.03 25.92
N VAL A 96 -1.37 17.30 25.60
CA VAL A 96 -2.01 18.06 24.51
C VAL A 96 -1.68 17.44 23.17
N LEU A 97 -0.39 17.15 22.90
CA LEU A 97 0.05 16.51 21.67
C LEU A 97 -0.62 15.16 21.45
N ASN A 98 -0.76 14.34 22.49
CA ASN A 98 -1.42 13.03 22.37
C ASN A 98 -2.90 13.16 22.05
N GLN A 99 -3.58 14.11 22.70
CA GLN A 99 -5.00 14.37 22.48
C GLN A 99 -5.26 14.91 21.07
N GLU A 100 -4.52 15.94 20.64
CA GLU A 100 -4.67 16.55 19.32
C GLU A 100 -4.26 15.60 18.21
N ALA A 101 -3.17 14.83 18.40
CA ALA A 101 -2.77 13.84 17.42
C ALA A 101 -3.83 12.73 17.29
N ARG A 102 -4.45 12.28 18.40
CA ARG A 102 -5.56 11.32 18.34
C ARG A 102 -6.73 11.89 17.55
N ALA A 103 -7.12 13.14 17.81
CA ALA A 103 -8.22 13.78 17.08
C ALA A 103 -7.94 13.86 15.57
N LEU A 104 -6.70 14.19 15.16
CA LEU A 104 -6.30 14.18 13.74
C LEU A 104 -6.33 12.79 13.12
N ILE A 105 -5.93 11.75 13.85
CA ILE A 105 -6.01 10.36 13.39
C ILE A 105 -7.47 9.96 13.17
N ASP A 106 -8.34 10.24 14.13
CA ASP A 106 -9.77 9.96 14.04
C ASP A 106 -10.40 10.74 12.87
N GLU A 107 -10.10 12.04 12.74
CA GLU A 107 -10.59 12.88 11.65
C GLU A 107 -10.25 12.31 10.26
N ILE A 108 -8.99 11.90 10.06
CA ILE A 108 -8.54 11.37 8.76
C ILE A 108 -9.12 9.98 8.51
N LEU A 109 -9.07 9.08 9.48
CA LEU A 109 -9.50 7.68 9.29
C LEU A 109 -11.02 7.55 9.24
N ASP A 110 -11.77 8.37 9.96
CA ASP A 110 -13.24 8.33 9.98
C ASP A 110 -13.85 9.10 8.81
N ASN A 111 -13.05 9.84 8.05
CA ASN A 111 -13.51 10.48 6.82
C ASN A 111 -14.04 9.39 5.85
N PRO A 112 -15.28 9.50 5.36
CA PRO A 112 -15.86 8.49 4.47
C PRO A 112 -15.14 8.40 3.11
N ASN A 113 -14.43 9.46 2.72
CA ASN A 113 -13.69 9.57 1.47
C ASN A 113 -12.17 9.32 1.66
N VAL A 114 -11.75 8.81 2.82
CA VAL A 114 -10.35 8.41 3.02
C VAL A 114 -9.99 7.27 2.09
N ILE A 115 -8.84 7.40 1.43
CA ILE A 115 -8.28 6.35 0.58
C ILE A 115 -7.19 5.64 1.37
N ILE A 116 -7.43 4.39 1.76
CA ILE A 116 -6.43 3.53 2.42
C ILE A 116 -5.90 2.56 1.39
N ARG A 117 -4.60 2.62 1.09
CA ARG A 117 -3.98 1.74 0.11
C ARG A 117 -2.54 1.40 0.46
N PRO A 118 -2.07 0.22 0.08
CA PRO A 118 -0.66 -0.08 0.18
C PRO A 118 0.14 0.71 -0.88
N ARG A 119 1.40 1.00 -0.57
CA ARG A 119 2.32 1.75 -1.44
C ARG A 119 3.76 1.28 -1.24
N THR A 120 4.49 1.18 -2.33
CA THR A 120 5.96 1.02 -2.30
C THR A 120 6.59 2.41 -2.18
N ILE A 121 7.49 2.60 -1.22
CA ILE A 121 8.31 3.80 -1.09
C ILE A 121 9.79 3.44 -0.96
N TYR A 122 10.65 4.44 -1.16
CA TYR A 122 12.09 4.31 -0.90
C TYR A 122 12.47 5.12 0.33
N GLU A 123 13.04 4.46 1.33
CA GLU A 123 13.60 5.10 2.52
C GLU A 123 15.06 4.66 2.66
N ASN A 124 15.99 5.61 2.76
CA ASN A 124 17.44 5.33 2.83
C ASN A 124 17.94 4.37 1.73
N ARG A 125 17.48 4.55 0.49
CA ARG A 125 17.77 3.69 -0.68
C ARG A 125 17.27 2.25 -0.56
N LYS A 126 16.44 1.93 0.44
CA LYS A 126 15.77 0.64 0.57
C LYS A 126 14.32 0.76 0.13
N ARG A 127 13.89 -0.18 -0.71
CA ARG A 127 12.48 -0.35 -1.08
C ARG A 127 11.75 -0.90 0.14
N ILE A 128 10.72 -0.22 0.60
CA ILE A 128 9.85 -0.64 1.70
C ILE A 128 8.38 -0.50 1.31
N GLU A 129 7.55 -1.38 1.85
CA GLU A 129 6.11 -1.35 1.66
C GLU A 129 5.44 -0.74 2.88
N VAL A 130 4.43 0.09 2.63
CA VAL A 130 3.69 0.84 3.65
C VAL A 130 2.23 0.90 3.30
N ILE A 131 1.40 1.29 4.26
CA ILE A 131 0.01 1.69 4.02
C ILE A 131 -0.07 3.20 4.19
N ASP A 132 -0.62 3.89 3.18
CA ASP A 132 -0.99 5.30 3.26
C ASP A 132 -2.52 5.41 3.36
N ALA A 133 -2.99 6.07 4.41
CA ALA A 133 -4.38 6.54 4.53
C ALA A 133 -4.41 8.04 4.20
N LYS A 134 -4.97 8.37 3.03
CA LYS A 134 -5.00 9.74 2.49
C LYS A 134 -6.40 10.34 2.60
N SER A 135 -6.51 11.46 3.31
CA SER A 135 -7.72 12.28 3.38
C SER A 135 -7.89 13.11 2.09
N PRO A 136 -9.13 13.52 1.73
CA PRO A 136 -9.41 14.32 0.53
C PRO A 136 -8.65 15.66 0.47
N ASP A 137 -8.35 16.25 1.63
CA ASP A 137 -7.57 17.49 1.75
C ASP A 137 -6.06 17.29 1.54
N GLY A 138 -5.62 16.06 1.28
CA GLY A 138 -4.24 15.72 0.98
C GLY A 138 -3.43 15.23 2.18
N ARG A 139 -3.92 15.38 3.42
CA ARG A 139 -3.22 14.86 4.62
C ARG A 139 -3.09 13.34 4.54
N VAL A 140 -1.92 12.82 4.90
CA VAL A 140 -1.61 11.38 4.82
C VAL A 140 -1.09 10.87 6.16
N LEU A 141 -1.69 9.76 6.60
CA LEU A 141 -1.18 8.91 7.67
C LEU A 141 -0.43 7.74 7.07
N ARG A 142 0.79 7.49 7.52
CA ARG A 142 1.59 6.36 7.05
C ARG A 142 1.78 5.31 8.14
N PHE A 143 1.58 4.05 7.77
CA PHE A 143 1.74 2.88 8.62
C PHE A 143 2.68 1.86 7.97
N SER A 144 3.22 0.93 8.75
CA SER A 144 3.84 -0.28 8.23
C SER A 144 2.84 -1.09 7.40
N ILE A 145 3.33 -1.93 6.48
CA ILE A 145 2.47 -2.75 5.61
C ILE A 145 1.53 -3.70 6.39
N ASP A 146 1.91 -4.07 7.61
CA ASP A 146 1.09 -4.89 8.51
C ASP A 146 0.13 -4.08 9.40
N GLY A 147 0.12 -2.75 9.27
CA GLY A 147 -0.73 -1.83 10.05
C GLY A 147 -0.34 -1.69 11.53
N LYS A 148 0.62 -2.45 12.03
CA LYS A 148 0.93 -2.53 13.47
C LYS A 148 1.73 -1.34 13.98
N LYS A 149 2.42 -0.62 13.09
CA LYS A 149 3.26 0.51 13.47
C LYS A 149 2.84 1.76 12.72
N PHE A 150 2.52 2.81 13.48
CA PHE A 150 2.39 4.15 12.92
C PHE A 150 3.78 4.72 12.59
N ILE A 151 4.00 5.05 11.32
CA ILE A 151 5.26 5.64 10.84
C ILE A 151 5.23 7.16 11.01
N GLY A 152 4.10 7.80 10.71
CA GLY A 152 3.91 9.22 10.97
C GLY A 152 2.96 9.95 10.03
N PHE A 153 2.68 11.21 10.38
CA PHE A 153 2.04 12.21 9.52
C PHE A 153 2.95 12.56 8.35
N ARG A 154 2.36 12.69 7.16
CA ARG A 154 3.03 13.09 5.92
C ARG A 154 2.36 14.34 5.38
N GLU A 155 3.18 15.31 5.02
CA GLU A 155 2.72 16.52 4.35
C GLU A 155 2.11 16.16 2.97
N PRO A 156 1.08 16.89 2.51
CA PRO A 156 0.46 16.71 1.21
C PRO A 156 1.42 16.92 0.03
#